data_AF-A0A3C0U9W9-F1
#
_entry.id   AF-A0A3C0U9W9-F1
#
_cell.length_a   1.000
_cell.length_b   1.000
_cell.length_c   1.000
_cell.angle_alpha   90.00
_cell.angle_beta   90.00
_cell.angle_gamma   90.00
#
_symmetry.space_group_name_H-M   'P 1'
#
loop_
_entity.id
_entity.type
_entity.pdbx_description
1 polymer ?
#
loop_
_entity_poly.entity_id
_entity_poly.type
_entity_poly.pdbx_seq_one_letter_code
_entity_poly.pdbx_strand_id
1 'polypeptide(L)' 'VMVQDGEVKRGTKCRILRNGVATVNDLEISSLRRFKDDVQSVKEGYEAGINLGTFNDIEVGDIIETFEMRQIERK' A
#
# COMPACT_ATOMS: atom_id res chain seq x y z
N VAL A 1 -9.74 1.61 2.91
CA VAL A 1 -8.55 2.23 3.56
C VAL A 1 -8.36 3.61 2.98
N MET A 2 -7.88 4.56 3.78
CA MET A 2 -7.66 5.94 3.34
C MET A 2 -6.16 6.17 3.17
N VAL A 3 -5.76 6.81 2.07
CA VAL A 3 -4.36 7.21 1.89
C VAL A 3 -4.11 8.45 2.73
N GLN A 4 -3.26 8.31 3.74
CA GLN A 4 -2.91 9.43 4.64
C GLN A 4 -1.92 10.39 4.00
N ASP A 5 -0.91 9.87 3.30
CA ASP A 5 0.16 10.68 2.73
C ASP A 5 0.70 10.04 1.44
N GLY A 6 1.01 10.87 0.44
CA GLY A 6 1.63 10.45 -0.81
C GLY A 6 0.67 9.85 -1.85
N GLU A 7 1.18 8.95 -2.69
CA GLU A 7 0.37 8.18 -3.63
C GLU A 7 0.67 6.68 -3.52
N VAL A 8 -0.38 5.88 -3.60
CA VAL A 8 -0.31 4.42 -3.58
C VAL A 8 -0.51 3.93 -5.01
N LYS A 9 0.46 3.15 -5.53
CA LYS A 9 0.43 2.57 -6.88
C LYS A 9 0.24 1.07 -6.85
N ARG A 10 -0.47 0.54 -7.84
CA ARG A 10 -0.63 -0.91 -8.04
C ARG A 10 0.72 -1.53 -8.43
N GLY A 11 1.05 -2.67 -7.85
CA GLY A 11 2.32 -3.38 -8.08
C GLY A 11 3.51 -2.81 -7.31
N THR A 12 3.30 -1.82 -6.43
CA THR A 12 4.35 -1.32 -5.55
C THR A 12 4.46 -2.21 -4.32
N LYS A 13 5.69 -2.35 -3.80
CA LYS A 13 5.94 -3.03 -2.54
C LYS A 13 5.46 -2.20 -1.35
N CYS A 14 5.03 -2.88 -0.31
CA CYS A 14 4.56 -2.29 0.92
C CYS A 14 4.84 -3.20 2.12
N ARG A 15 4.72 -2.61 3.30
CA ARG A 15 4.83 -3.28 4.60
C ARG A 15 3.71 -2.82 5.52
N ILE A 16 3.35 -3.67 6.47
CA ILE A 16 2.32 -3.38 7.48
C ILE A 16 3.00 -3.15 8.82
N LEU A 17 2.66 -2.04 9.44
CA LEU A 17 3.07 -1.68 10.79
C LEU A 17 1.85 -1.76 11.72
N ARG A 18 1.92 -2.61 12.73
CA ARG A 18 0.93 -2.75 13.81
C ARG A 18 1.53 -2.21 15.11
N ASN A 19 0.94 -1.17 15.69
CA ASN A 19 1.46 -0.51 16.91
C ASN A 19 2.94 -0.09 16.82
N GLY A 20 3.40 0.34 15.64
CA GLY A 20 4.79 0.75 15.40
C GLY A 20 5.78 -0.40 15.16
N VAL A 21 5.32 -1.65 15.20
CA VAL A 21 6.13 -2.84 14.87
C VAL A 21 5.79 -3.31 13.46
N ALA A 22 6.79 -3.50 12.61
CA ALA A 22 6.58 -4.11 11.30
C ALA A 22 6.20 -5.58 11.48
N THR A 23 4.92 -5.89 11.22
CA THR A 23 4.40 -7.27 11.32
C THR A 23 4.60 -8.03 10.02
N VAL A 24 4.48 -7.32 8.89
CA VAL A 24 4.56 -7.92 7.56
C VAL A 24 5.41 -7.06 6.66
N ASN A 25 6.34 -7.71 5.96
CA ASN A 25 7.27 -7.09 5.04
C ASN A 25 7.09 -7.71 3.65
N ASP A 26 7.56 -7.02 2.61
CA ASP A 26 7.57 -7.51 1.23
C ASP A 26 6.19 -7.86 0.66
N LEU A 27 5.15 -7.15 1.09
CA LEU A 27 3.84 -7.25 0.46
C LEU A 27 3.83 -6.49 -0.85
N GLU A 28 3.01 -6.91 -1.80
CA GLU A 28 2.81 -6.24 -3.06
C GLU A 28 1.32 -5.89 -3.23
N ILE A 29 1.05 -4.69 -3.72
CA ILE A 29 -0.31 -4.27 -4.02
C ILE A 29 -0.80 -4.99 -5.28
N SER A 30 -1.59 -6.04 -5.06
CA SER A 30 -2.18 -6.85 -6.12
C SER A 30 -3.24 -6.08 -6.91
N SER A 31 -4.15 -5.38 -6.22
CA SER A 31 -5.13 -4.51 -6.88
C SER A 31 -5.51 -3.30 -6.04
N LEU A 32 -5.84 -2.22 -6.75
CA LEU A 32 -6.40 -0.99 -6.21
C LEU A 32 -7.75 -0.75 -6.87
N ARG A 33 -8.82 -0.69 -6.07
CA ARG A 33 -10.16 -0.40 -6.55
C ARG A 33 -10.71 0.81 -5.83
N ARG A 34 -11.07 1.85 -6.57
CA ARG A 34 -11.71 3.05 -6.05
C ARG A 34 -13.19 2.99 -6.39
N PHE A 35 -14.05 2.89 -5.38
CA PHE A 35 -15.49 2.64 -5.55
C PHE A 35 -15.75 1.37 -6.38
N LYS A 36 -16.02 1.51 -7.69
CA LYS A 36 -16.28 0.40 -8.60
C LYS A 36 -15.20 0.26 -9.69
N ASP A 37 -14.28 1.21 -9.77
CA ASP A 37 -13.28 1.30 -10.83
C ASP A 37 -11.92 0.80 -10.36
N ASP A 38 -11.29 -0.04 -11.17
CA ASP A 38 -9.91 -0.45 -10.98
C ASP A 38 -8.98 0.69 -11.40
N VAL A 39 -8.12 1.13 -10.49
CA VAL A 39 -7.24 2.29 -10.68
C VAL A 39 -5.78 1.88 -10.61
N GLN A 40 -4.91 2.63 -11.29
CA GLN A 40 -3.47 2.40 -11.23
C GLN A 40 -2.82 3.05 -10.01
N SER A 41 -3.29 4.22 -9.61
CA SER A 41 -2.81 4.90 -8.42
C SER A 41 -3.90 5.68 -7.70
N VAL A 42 -3.71 5.87 -6.40
CA VAL A 42 -4.62 6.60 -5.51
C VAL A 42 -3.79 7.62 -4.74
N LYS A 43 -4.20 8.89 -4.80
CA LYS A 43 -3.54 9.98 -4.08
C LYS A 43 -4.05 10.07 -2.64
N GLU A 44 -3.28 10.74 -1.80
CA GLU A 44 -3.67 11.17 -0.46
C GLU A 44 -5.05 11.85 -0.44
N GLY A 45 -5.77 11.65 0.66
CA GLY A 45 -7.12 12.18 0.84
C GLY A 45 -8.22 11.39 0.12
N TYR A 46 -7.87 10.37 -0.66
CA TYR A 46 -8.84 9.46 -1.28
C TYR A 46 -8.90 8.11 -0.59
N GLU A 47 -10.10 7.54 -0.58
CA GLU A 47 -10.34 6.18 -0.12
C GLU A 47 -10.27 5.21 -1.28
N ALA A 48 -9.61 4.08 -1.05
CA ALA A 48 -9.59 2.97 -1.97
C ALA A 48 -9.64 1.62 -1.23
N GLY A 49 -10.12 0.61 -1.94
CA GLY A 49 -9.89 -0.78 -1.58
C GLY A 49 -8.51 -1.19 -2.07
N ILE A 50 -7.65 -1.62 -1.14
CA ILE A 50 -6.35 -2.20 -1.44
C ILE A 50 -6.47 -3.71 -1.24
N ASN A 51 -5.95 -4.48 -2.19
CA ASN A 51 -5.82 -5.92 -2.06
C ASN A 51 -4.34 -6.27 -2.12
N LEU A 52 -3.85 -6.94 -1.07
CA LEU A 52 -2.44 -7.33 -0.93
C LEU A 52 -2.18 -8.77 -1.43
N GLY A 53 -3.15 -9.35 -2.15
CA GLY A 53 -3.08 -10.66 -2.81
C GLY A 53 -2.94 -11.82 -1.84
N THR A 54 -1.73 -12.03 -1.34
CA THR A 54 -1.34 -13.07 -0.39
C THR A 54 -1.63 -12.72 1.06
N PHE A 55 -1.87 -11.45 1.38
CA PHE A 55 -2.12 -11.00 2.75
C PHE A 55 -3.53 -10.46 2.95
N ASN A 56 -4.27 -11.08 3.88
CA ASN A 56 -5.65 -10.72 4.20
C ASN A 56 -5.87 -10.41 5.69
N ASP A 57 -4.83 -10.49 6.53
CA ASP A 57 -4.91 -10.30 7.99
C ASP A 57 -4.69 -8.83 8.37
N ILE A 58 -5.52 -7.93 7.82
CA ILE A 58 -5.44 -6.49 8.11
C ILE A 58 -6.42 -6.16 9.23
N GLU A 59 -5.90 -5.60 10.32
CA GLU A 59 -6.69 -5.16 11.46
C GLU A 59 -6.86 -3.64 11.48
N VAL A 60 -7.90 -3.17 12.18
CA VAL A 60 -8.12 -1.73 12.37
C VAL A 60 -7.00 -1.17 13.24
N GLY A 61 -6.26 -0.21 12.71
CA GLY A 61 -5.07 0.37 13.37
C GLY A 61 -3.75 0.00 12.69
N ASP A 62 -3.77 -0.91 11.72
CA ASP A 62 -2.61 -1.20 10.88
C ASP A 62 -2.29 -0.04 9.93
N ILE A 63 -1.00 0.28 9.81
CA ILE A 63 -0.49 1.29 8.88
C ILE A 63 0.21 0.57 7.72
N ILE A 64 -0.25 0.83 6.50
CA ILE A 64 0.36 0.31 5.27
C ILE A 64 1.33 1.36 4.76
N GLU A 65 2.61 1.03 4.73
CA GLU A 65 3.65 1.89 4.19
C GLU A 65 4.15 1.31 2.85
N THR A 66 3.90 2.05 1.76
CA THR A 66 4.39 1.69 0.42
C THR A 66 5.78 2.26 0.19
N PHE A 67 6.67 1.46 -0.36
CA PHE A 67 8.02 1.90 -0.71
C PHE A 67 8.37 1.43 -2.12
N GLU A 68 8.93 2.34 -2.90
CA GLU A 68 9.46 2.04 -4.21
C GLU A 68 10.97 1.78 -4.08
N MET A 69 11.42 0.57 -4.40
CA MET A 69 12.85 0.32 -4.55
C MET A 69 13.34 0.99 -5.83
N ARG A 70 13.73 2.26 -5.72
CA ARG A 70 14.37 2.98 -6.81
C ARG A 70 15.87 2.73 -6.75
N GLN A 71 16.39 1.96 -7.70
CA GLN A 71 17.84 1.82 -7.90
C GLN A 71 18.39 3.18 -8.37
N ILE A 72 19.03 3.90 -7.47
CA ILE A 72 19.76 5.12 -7.80
C ILE A 72 21.13 4.69 -8.30
N GLU A 73 21.38 4.77 -9.61
CA GLU A 73 22.73 4.67 -10.15
C GLU A 73 23.54 5.85 -9.60
N ARG A 74 24.48 5.58 -8.70
CA ARG A 74 25.51 6.56 -8.34
C ARG A 74 26.38 6.78 -9.57
N LYS A 75 26.36 8.00 -10.10
CA LYS A 75 27.26 8.47 -11.16
C LYS A 75 28.61 8.87 -10.59
#